data_AF-A0A6J8BT85-F1
#
_entry.id   AF-A0A6J8BT85-F1
#
_cell.length_a   1.000
_cell.length_b   1.000
_cell.length_c   1.000
_cell.angle_alpha   90.00
_cell.angle_beta   90.00
_cell.angle_gamma   90.00
#
_symmetry.space_group_name_H-M   'P 1'
#
loop_
_entity.id
_entity.type
_entity.pdbx_description
1 polymer ?
#
loop_
_entity_poly.entity_id
_entity_poly.type
_entity_poly.pdbx_seq_one_letter_code
_entity_poly.pdbx_strand_id
1 'polypeptide(L)'
;MIGVSLIVISLIYCLQERLNPIYHTVSKRKPPSLYHSFWYMYGALLSQGGEPLPTSLAGRTIVSCWWIFCIVSIAVYSGNLTASLAIHKTKLPFTSLEEMVNQKEYKWGTLGSSAFQTVFEESKVPTYAAIWNGIVEFNKSDPSVLSKSGEEHLQKLYKGNYAFIMAKQYIDFETAGHCNLVLLNEHLARNEVAFALANNSPFVRILSNA
;
A
#
# COMPACT_ATOMS: atom_id res chain seq x y z
N MET A 1 8.97 -17.30 -16.93
CA MET A 1 10.30 -17.31 -17.57
C MET A 1 11.23 -18.38 -17.01
N ILE A 2 11.41 -18.49 -15.69
CA ILE A 2 12.28 -19.50 -15.04
C ILE A 2 11.92 -20.96 -15.42
N GLY A 3 10.63 -21.28 -15.52
CA GLY A 3 10.19 -22.62 -15.94
C GLY A 3 10.58 -22.99 -17.38
N VAL A 4 10.58 -22.02 -18.30
CA VAL A 4 10.99 -22.24 -19.69
C VAL A 4 12.51 -22.41 -19.77
N SER A 5 13.28 -21.58 -19.05
CA SER A 5 14.74 -21.72 -18.99
C SER A 5 15.17 -23.05 -18.39
N LEU A 6 14.43 -23.57 -17.39
CA LEU A 6 14.66 -24.89 -16.79
C LEU A 6 14.50 -26.01 -17.83
N ILE A 7 13.39 -26.02 -18.58
CA ILE A 7 13.15 -27.06 -19.60
C ILE A 7 14.21 -26.99 -20.71
N VAL A 8 14.53 -25.79 -21.17
CA VAL A 8 15.53 -25.57 -22.23
C VAL A 8 16.92 -26.01 -21.78
N ILE A 9 17.38 -25.61 -20.58
CA ILE A 9 18.72 -25.98 -20.10
C ILE A 9 18.82 -27.48 -19.82
N SER A 10 17.75 -28.13 -19.36
CA SER A 10 17.71 -29.59 -19.17
C SER A 10 17.79 -30.36 -20.49
N LEU A 11 17.13 -29.86 -21.54
CA LEU A 11 17.23 -30.42 -22.90
C LEU A 11 18.64 -30.25 -23.47
N ILE A 12 19.20 -29.04 -23.39
CA ILE A 12 20.56 -28.75 -23.86
C ILE A 12 21.60 -29.61 -23.13
N TYR A 13 21.49 -29.72 -21.81
CA TYR A 13 22.38 -30.55 -21.01
C TYR A 13 22.28 -32.04 -21.39
N CYS A 14 21.07 -32.58 -21.56
CA CYS A 14 20.89 -33.97 -21.98
C CYS A 14 21.43 -34.24 -23.40
N LEU A 15 21.17 -33.33 -24.35
CA LEU A 15 21.69 -33.44 -25.72
C LEU A 15 23.22 -33.38 -25.74
N GLN A 16 23.82 -32.45 -25.01
CA GLN A 16 25.27 -32.29 -24.98
C GLN A 16 25.96 -33.50 -24.34
N GLU A 17 25.41 -34.04 -23.25
CA GLU A 17 25.97 -35.21 -22.59
C GLU A 17 25.76 -36.49 -23.43
N ARG A 18 24.70 -36.58 -24.24
CA ARG A 18 24.49 -37.71 -25.18
C ARG A 18 25.41 -37.67 -26.40
N LEU A 19 25.71 -36.48 -26.93
CA LEU A 19 26.59 -36.30 -28.10
C LEU A 19 28.07 -36.44 -27.73
N ASN A 20 28.40 -36.43 -26.44
CA ASN A 20 29.78 -36.41 -25.97
C ASN A 20 30.43 -37.80 -26.04
N PRO A 21 31.50 -38.01 -26.84
CA PRO A 21 32.14 -39.31 -27.00
C PRO A 21 32.80 -39.82 -25.73
N ILE A 22 33.09 -38.95 -24.75
CA ILE A 22 33.69 -39.31 -23.45
C ILE A 22 32.88 -40.38 -22.72
N TYR A 23 31.56 -40.40 -22.90
CA TYR A 23 30.68 -41.42 -22.28
C TYR A 23 30.78 -42.80 -22.93
N HIS A 24 31.27 -42.89 -24.16
CA HIS A 24 31.48 -44.15 -24.86
C HIS A 24 32.92 -44.66 -24.74
N THR A 25 33.90 -43.78 -24.52
CA THR A 25 35.33 -44.12 -24.58
C THR A 25 36.02 -44.16 -23.21
N VAL A 26 35.64 -43.30 -22.26
CA VAL A 26 36.39 -43.11 -21.01
C VAL A 26 35.52 -43.32 -19.76
N SER A 27 34.24 -42.94 -19.82
CA SER A 27 33.35 -43.01 -18.66
C SER A 27 32.71 -44.38 -18.49
N LYS A 28 32.69 -44.92 -17.27
CA LYS A 28 31.90 -46.12 -16.91
C LYS A 28 30.41 -45.83 -16.69
N ARG A 29 30.00 -44.55 -16.74
CA ARG A 29 28.62 -44.10 -16.49
C ARG A 29 27.88 -43.95 -17.81
N LYS A 30 26.58 -44.28 -17.82
CA LYS A 30 25.70 -43.97 -18.96
C LYS A 30 25.37 -42.47 -18.97
N PRO A 31 25.15 -41.86 -20.15
CA PRO A 31 24.70 -40.47 -20.23
C PRO A 31 23.36 -40.29 -19.49
N PRO A 32 23.12 -39.14 -18.85
CA PRO A 32 21.91 -38.90 -18.06
C PRO A 32 20.65 -38.93 -18.93
N SER A 33 19.57 -39.50 -18.39
CA SER A 33 18.23 -39.40 -19.00
C SER A 33 17.67 -37.98 -18.83
N LEU A 34 16.73 -37.57 -19.69
CA LEU A 34 16.07 -36.26 -19.59
C LEU A 34 15.48 -36.00 -18.21
N TYR A 35 14.92 -37.04 -17.57
CA TYR A 35 14.39 -36.97 -16.23
C TYR A 35 15.47 -36.64 -15.19
N HIS A 36 16.63 -37.31 -15.24
CA HIS A 36 17.74 -37.03 -14.33
C HIS A 36 18.36 -35.65 -14.58
N SER A 37 18.47 -35.23 -15.85
CA SER A 37 18.91 -33.89 -16.23
C SER A 37 17.96 -32.80 -15.72
N PHE A 38 16.65 -33.05 -15.79
CA PHE A 38 15.63 -32.14 -15.25
C PHE A 38 15.75 -32.00 -13.74
N TRP A 39 15.78 -33.13 -13.02
CA TRP A 39 15.90 -33.12 -11.56
C TRP A 39 17.20 -32.49 -11.08
N TYR A 40 18.31 -32.71 -11.78
CA TYR A 40 19.58 -32.07 -11.47
C TYR A 40 19.49 -30.54 -11.57
N MET A 41 18.95 -30.02 -12.68
CA MET A 41 18.82 -28.58 -12.90
C MET A 41 17.81 -27.94 -11.94
N TYR A 42 16.74 -28.68 -11.61
CA TYR A 42 15.76 -28.27 -10.62
C TYR A 42 16.35 -28.22 -9.20
N GLY A 43 17.12 -29.22 -8.79
CA GLY A 43 17.83 -29.22 -7.50
C GLY A 43 18.85 -28.08 -7.39
N ALA A 44 19.53 -27.74 -8.48
CA ALA A 44 20.40 -26.56 -8.54
C ALA A 44 19.63 -25.23 -8.42
N LEU A 45 18.41 -25.14 -8.95
CA LEU A 45 17.54 -23.96 -8.79
C LEU A 45 17.09 -23.77 -7.33
N LEU A 46 16.83 -24.88 -6.63
CA LEU A 46 16.45 -24.87 -5.21
C LEU A 46 17.64 -24.75 -4.25
N SER A 47 18.86 -24.53 -4.75
CA SER A 47 20.10 -24.53 -3.96
C SER A 47 20.33 -25.83 -3.16
N GLN A 48 19.65 -26.92 -3.53
CA GLN A 48 19.83 -28.25 -2.93
C GLN A 48 21.03 -28.97 -3.55
N GLY A 49 21.40 -28.60 -4.77
CA GLY A 49 22.45 -29.24 -5.55
C GLY A 49 21.95 -30.53 -6.23
N GLY A 50 22.88 -31.25 -6.85
CA GLY A 50 22.60 -32.53 -7.48
C GLY A 50 23.86 -33.37 -7.59
N GLU A 51 23.74 -34.67 -7.31
CA GLU A 51 24.76 -35.66 -7.59
C GLU A 51 24.23 -36.68 -8.61
N PRO A 52 25.07 -37.17 -9.55
CA PRO A 52 26.50 -36.89 -9.72
C PRO A 52 26.81 -35.72 -10.68
N LEU A 53 27.98 -35.08 -10.49
CA LEU A 53 28.48 -34.05 -11.40
C LEU A 53 28.89 -34.64 -12.78
N PRO A 54 28.76 -33.84 -13.87
CA PRO A 54 29.19 -34.26 -15.21
C PRO A 54 30.69 -34.54 -15.26
N THR A 55 31.04 -35.60 -15.98
CA THR A 55 32.43 -36.03 -16.17
C THR A 55 33.15 -35.20 -17.24
N SER A 56 32.42 -34.64 -18.20
CA SER A 56 32.98 -33.79 -19.25
C SER A 56 33.17 -32.34 -18.81
N LEU A 57 34.25 -31.72 -19.29
CA LEU A 57 34.49 -30.28 -19.13
C LEU A 57 33.35 -29.43 -19.70
N ALA A 58 32.77 -29.83 -20.84
CA ALA A 58 31.65 -29.12 -21.46
C ALA A 58 30.35 -29.22 -20.63
N GLY A 59 30.11 -30.35 -19.96
CA GLY A 59 28.99 -30.50 -19.05
C GLY A 59 29.14 -29.60 -17.81
N ARG A 60 30.37 -29.48 -17.30
CA ARG A 60 30.69 -28.61 -16.15
C ARG A 60 30.45 -27.14 -16.48
N THR A 61 30.83 -26.66 -17.66
CA THR A 61 30.60 -25.25 -18.03
C THR A 61 29.11 -24.91 -18.10
N ILE A 62 28.26 -25.79 -18.65
CA ILE A 62 26.80 -25.60 -18.64
C ILE A 62 26.25 -25.51 -17.22
N VAL A 63 26.65 -26.46 -16.35
CA VAL A 63 26.19 -26.47 -14.96
C VAL A 63 26.65 -25.22 -14.22
N SER A 64 27.88 -24.76 -14.43
CA SER A 64 28.38 -23.51 -13.84
C SER A 64 27.62 -22.28 -14.32
N CYS A 65 27.29 -22.18 -15.62
CA CYS A 65 26.45 -21.10 -16.14
C CYS A 65 25.04 -21.14 -15.52
N TRP A 66 24.46 -22.33 -15.36
CA TRP A 66 23.16 -22.49 -14.71
C TRP A 66 23.21 -22.07 -13.23
N TRP A 67 24.26 -22.44 -12.51
CA TRP A 67 24.44 -22.01 -11.11
C TRP A 67 24.51 -20.48 -10.97
N ILE A 68 25.27 -19.79 -11.84
CA ILE A 68 25.32 -18.32 -11.82
C ILE A 68 23.93 -17.73 -12.09
N PHE A 69 23.20 -18.27 -13.07
CA PHE A 69 21.83 -17.83 -13.35
C PHE A 69 20.89 -18.01 -12.15
N CYS A 70 20.96 -19.16 -11.46
CA CYS A 70 20.17 -19.42 -10.26
C CYS A 70 20.51 -18.43 -9.13
N ILE A 71 21.80 -18.21 -8.85
CA ILE A 71 22.25 -17.28 -7.82
C ILE A 71 21.73 -15.86 -8.10
N VAL A 72 21.88 -15.38 -9.33
CA VAL A 72 21.40 -14.05 -9.74
C VAL A 72 19.88 -13.97 -9.63
N SER A 73 19.15 -14.98 -10.08
CA SER A 73 17.69 -15.00 -10.02
C SER A 73 17.16 -14.98 -8.59
N ILE A 74 17.76 -15.78 -7.70
CA ILE A 74 17.41 -15.82 -6.28
C ILE A 74 17.74 -14.47 -5.62
N ALA A 75 18.90 -13.87 -5.93
CA ALA A 75 19.29 -12.58 -5.38
C ALA A 75 18.30 -11.47 -5.78
N VAL A 76 17.89 -11.41 -7.06
CA VAL A 76 16.90 -10.43 -7.55
C VAL A 76 15.54 -10.67 -6.91
N TYR A 77 15.10 -11.93 -6.80
CA TYR A 77 13.83 -12.26 -6.15
C TYR A 77 13.85 -11.86 -4.67
N SER A 78 14.92 -12.19 -3.95
CA SER A 78 15.11 -11.82 -2.55
C SER A 78 15.11 -10.30 -2.38
N GLY A 79 15.84 -9.56 -3.23
CA GLY A 79 15.86 -8.10 -3.20
C GLY A 79 14.49 -7.47 -3.43
N ASN A 80 13.73 -7.96 -4.42
CA ASN A 80 12.36 -7.47 -4.68
C ASN A 80 11.41 -7.79 -3.53
N LEU A 81 11.54 -8.98 -2.94
CA LEU A 81 10.75 -9.38 -1.78
C LEU A 81 11.07 -8.49 -0.57
N THR A 82 12.35 -8.27 -0.27
CA THR A 82 12.80 -7.37 0.80
C THR A 82 12.31 -5.94 0.56
N ALA A 83 12.36 -5.44 -0.67
CA ALA A 83 11.87 -4.11 -1.02
C ALA A 83 10.36 -3.99 -0.77
N SER A 84 9.57 -5.01 -1.13
CA SER A 84 8.12 -5.00 -0.86
C SER A 84 7.79 -5.16 0.62
N LEU A 85 8.60 -5.90 1.38
CA LEU A 85 8.34 -6.14 2.81
C LEU A 85 8.81 -4.97 3.68
N ALA A 86 9.86 -4.25 3.27
CA ALA A 86 10.35 -3.06 3.96
C ALA A 86 9.35 -1.90 3.89
N ILE A 87 8.48 -1.86 2.88
CA ILE A 87 7.52 -0.77 2.69
C ILE A 87 6.14 -1.20 3.19
N HIS A 88 5.78 -0.76 4.39
CA HIS A 88 4.40 -0.75 4.83
C HIS A 88 3.69 0.49 4.27
N LYS A 89 2.97 0.33 3.15
CA LYS A 89 2.10 1.40 2.64
C LYS A 89 0.78 1.35 3.39
N THR A 90 0.55 2.31 4.28
CA THR A 90 -0.78 2.55 4.84
C THR A 90 -1.68 3.06 3.71
N LYS A 91 -2.56 2.19 3.21
CA LYS A 91 -3.59 2.60 2.26
C LYS A 91 -4.72 3.25 3.05
N LEU A 92 -4.88 4.55 2.86
CA LEU A 92 -6.05 5.25 3.36
C LEU A 92 -7.31 4.79 2.60
N PRO A 93 -8.47 4.72 3.26
CA PRO A 93 -9.72 4.30 2.63
C PRO A 93 -10.19 5.26 1.53
N PHE A 94 -9.87 6.55 1.67
CA PHE A 94 -10.13 7.61 0.71
C PHE A 94 -9.08 8.70 0.90
N THR A 95 -8.79 9.42 -0.19
CA THR A 95 -7.81 10.53 -0.20
C THR A 95 -8.47 11.89 -0.41
N SER A 96 -9.64 11.90 -1.05
CA SER A 96 -10.43 13.11 -1.33
C SER A 96 -11.84 13.04 -0.73
N LEU A 97 -12.50 14.18 -0.65
CA LEU A 97 -13.91 14.25 -0.21
C LEU A 97 -14.86 13.60 -1.21
N GLU A 98 -14.54 13.64 -2.50
CA GLU A 98 -15.32 12.97 -3.54
C GLU A 98 -15.29 11.45 -3.37
N GLU A 99 -14.10 10.88 -3.10
CA GLU A 99 -13.96 9.47 -2.77
C GLU A 99 -14.70 9.11 -1.48
N MET A 100 -14.63 9.99 -0.47
CA MET A 100 -15.34 9.81 0.81
C MET A 100 -16.87 9.78 0.64
N VAL A 101 -17.43 10.61 -0.25
CA VAL A 101 -18.88 10.64 -0.50
C VAL A 101 -19.34 9.44 -1.32
N ASN A 102 -18.50 8.95 -2.23
CA ASN A 102 -18.84 7.83 -3.11
C ASN A 102 -18.74 6.45 -2.42
N GLN A 103 -17.94 6.35 -1.35
CA GLN A 103 -17.85 5.15 -0.54
C GLN A 103 -19.03 5.05 0.46
N LYS A 104 -19.39 3.82 0.87
CA LYS A 104 -20.54 3.55 1.76
C LYS A 104 -20.17 2.98 3.14
N GLU A 105 -18.89 2.73 3.37
CA GLU A 105 -18.39 2.02 4.56
C GLU A 105 -18.16 2.98 5.74
N TYR A 106 -17.64 4.18 5.47
CA TYR A 106 -17.35 5.20 6.45
C TYR A 106 -18.50 6.18 6.57
N LYS A 107 -18.90 6.44 7.80
CA LYS A 107 -19.79 7.56 8.14
C LYS A 107 -18.96 8.81 8.34
N TRP A 108 -19.57 9.98 8.20
CA TRP A 108 -18.90 11.24 8.49
C TRP A 108 -19.79 12.19 9.27
N GLY A 109 -19.18 13.16 9.91
CA GLY A 109 -19.90 14.24 10.56
C GLY A 109 -19.03 15.44 10.87
N THR A 110 -19.68 16.47 11.39
CA THR A 110 -19.06 17.73 11.76
C THR A 110 -19.65 18.19 13.09
N LEU A 111 -19.01 19.17 13.72
CA LEU A 111 -19.48 19.72 14.98
C LEU A 111 -20.84 20.38 14.79
N GLY A 112 -21.81 20.04 15.63
CA GLY A 112 -23.15 20.64 15.60
C GLY A 112 -23.13 22.13 15.92
N SER A 113 -24.04 22.88 15.28
CA SER A 113 -24.15 24.35 15.40
C SER A 113 -22.85 25.09 15.04
N SER A 114 -22.01 24.49 14.19
CA SER A 114 -20.75 25.10 13.74
C SER A 114 -20.90 25.82 12.39
N ALA A 115 -19.91 26.66 12.07
CA ALA A 115 -19.82 27.28 10.75
C ALA A 115 -19.77 26.22 9.63
N PHE A 116 -19.09 25.08 9.86
CA PHE A 116 -19.03 23.99 8.88
C PHE A 116 -20.40 23.40 8.57
N GLN A 117 -21.27 23.24 9.58
CA GLN A 117 -22.65 22.81 9.34
C GLN A 117 -23.36 23.76 8.39
N THR A 118 -23.28 25.07 8.64
CA THR A 118 -23.94 26.08 7.81
C THR A 118 -23.38 26.08 6.38
N VAL A 119 -22.05 25.95 6.23
CA VAL A 119 -21.41 25.86 4.91
C VAL A 119 -21.89 24.63 4.14
N PHE A 120 -21.97 23.45 4.77
CA PHE A 120 -22.43 22.25 4.08
C PHE A 120 -23.92 22.31 3.73
N GLU A 121 -24.73 22.91 4.60
CA GLU A 121 -26.17 23.09 4.39
C GLU A 121 -26.49 24.07 3.25
N GLU A 122 -25.74 25.18 3.13
CA GLU A 122 -26.00 26.23 2.14
C GLU A 122 -25.20 26.08 0.83
N SER A 123 -24.19 25.20 0.80
CA SER A 123 -23.30 25.08 -0.36
C SER A 123 -24.00 24.55 -1.61
N LYS A 124 -23.70 25.19 -2.75
CA LYS A 124 -24.12 24.75 -4.10
C LYS A 124 -23.13 23.78 -4.75
N VAL A 125 -21.99 23.53 -4.12
CA VAL A 125 -20.99 22.59 -4.64
C VAL A 125 -21.51 21.17 -4.46
N PRO A 126 -21.57 20.34 -5.52
CA PRO A 126 -22.22 19.02 -5.47
C PRO A 126 -21.61 18.12 -4.39
N THR A 127 -20.29 18.14 -4.22
CA THR A 127 -19.57 17.38 -3.19
C THR A 127 -20.00 17.79 -1.78
N TYR A 128 -20.16 19.09 -1.51
CA TYR A 128 -20.55 19.60 -0.18
C TYR A 128 -22.03 19.34 0.12
N ALA A 129 -22.89 19.50 -0.88
CA ALA A 129 -24.29 19.13 -0.77
C ALA A 129 -24.46 17.62 -0.51
N ALA A 130 -23.63 16.79 -1.14
CA ALA A 130 -23.63 15.34 -0.90
C ALA A 130 -23.10 14.97 0.49
N ILE A 131 -22.08 15.67 1.00
CA ILE A 131 -21.63 15.54 2.40
C ILE A 131 -22.79 15.85 3.35
N TRP A 132 -23.51 16.96 3.12
CA TRP A 132 -24.66 17.34 3.95
C TRP A 132 -25.77 16.31 3.91
N ASN A 133 -26.16 15.85 2.71
CA ASN A 133 -27.18 14.81 2.55
C ASN A 133 -26.80 13.52 3.30
N GLY A 134 -25.53 13.11 3.26
CA GLY A 134 -25.03 11.98 4.03
C GLY A 134 -25.11 12.22 5.54
N ILE A 135 -24.71 13.40 6.03
CA ILE A 135 -24.84 13.75 7.45
C ILE A 135 -26.31 13.69 7.90
N VAL A 136 -27.24 14.25 7.10
CA VAL A 136 -28.68 14.22 7.39
C VAL A 136 -29.21 12.79 7.43
N GLU A 137 -28.76 11.92 6.54
CA GLU A 137 -29.11 10.50 6.54
C GLU A 137 -28.56 9.79 7.79
N PHE A 138 -27.27 9.98 8.11
CA PHE A 138 -26.64 9.37 9.27
C PHE A 138 -27.25 9.85 10.57
N ASN A 139 -27.67 11.12 10.65
CA ASN A 139 -28.30 11.73 11.82
C ASN A 139 -29.64 11.06 12.18
N LYS A 140 -30.35 10.45 11.22
CA LYS A 140 -31.55 9.66 11.49
C LYS A 140 -31.24 8.38 12.28
N SER A 141 -30.07 7.78 12.02
CA SER A 141 -29.63 6.55 12.69
C SER A 141 -28.84 6.81 13.97
N ASP A 142 -28.06 7.89 14.00
CA ASP A 142 -27.15 8.24 15.07
C ASP A 142 -27.10 9.77 15.22
N PRO A 143 -27.80 10.35 16.21
CA PRO A 143 -27.84 11.79 16.43
C PRO A 143 -26.47 12.40 16.77
N SER A 144 -25.53 11.59 17.24
CA SER A 144 -24.22 12.07 17.68
C SER A 144 -23.26 12.35 16.51
N VAL A 145 -23.70 12.25 15.25
CA VAL A 145 -22.93 12.73 14.07
C VAL A 145 -22.92 14.25 13.93
N LEU A 146 -23.78 14.94 14.67
CA LEU A 146 -23.85 16.40 14.82
C LEU A 146 -23.72 16.82 16.28
N SER A 147 -22.94 16.08 17.06
CA SER A 147 -22.72 16.43 18.46
C SER A 147 -22.02 17.78 18.59
N LYS A 148 -22.33 18.52 19.66
CA LYS A 148 -21.63 19.77 19.98
C LYS A 148 -20.29 19.52 20.67
N SER A 149 -20.02 18.29 21.10
CA SER A 149 -18.79 17.91 21.79
C SER A 149 -17.81 17.27 20.79
N GLY A 150 -16.65 17.90 20.61
CA GLY A 150 -15.57 17.34 19.78
C GLY A 150 -15.09 15.97 20.28
N GLU A 151 -15.11 15.75 21.59
CA GLU A 151 -14.71 14.49 22.23
C GLU A 151 -15.56 13.30 21.77
N GLU A 152 -16.88 13.50 21.59
CA GLU A 152 -17.76 12.43 21.09
C GLU A 152 -17.39 12.02 19.66
N HIS A 153 -16.96 12.97 18.83
CA HIS A 153 -16.46 12.69 17.49
C HIS A 153 -15.10 11.98 17.51
N LEU A 154 -14.20 12.35 18.42
CA LEU A 154 -12.91 11.68 18.59
C LEU A 154 -13.09 10.22 19.04
N GLN A 155 -14.00 9.96 19.99
CA GLN A 155 -14.31 8.60 20.41
C GLN A 155 -14.86 7.73 19.27
N LYS A 156 -15.61 8.31 18.32
CA LYS A 156 -16.06 7.60 17.11
C LYS A 156 -14.93 7.34 16.14
N LEU A 157 -14.06 8.32 15.93
CA LEU A 157 -12.84 8.16 15.14
C LEU A 157 -12.01 6.97 15.64
N TYR A 158 -11.82 6.83 16.97
CA TYR A 158 -11.09 5.70 17.55
C TYR A 158 -11.80 4.35 17.41
N LYS A 159 -13.14 4.33 17.36
CA LYS A 159 -13.91 3.10 17.08
C LYS A 159 -13.79 2.64 15.63
N GLY A 160 -13.31 3.52 14.73
CA GLY A 160 -13.14 3.24 13.31
C GLY A 160 -14.40 3.55 12.48
N ASN A 161 -14.25 3.46 11.15
CA ASN A 161 -15.31 3.69 10.15
C ASN A 161 -16.04 5.05 10.28
N TYR A 162 -15.36 6.06 10.82
CA TYR A 162 -15.89 7.41 10.98
C TYR A 162 -14.87 8.47 10.55
N ALA A 163 -15.33 9.46 9.80
CA ALA A 163 -14.55 10.63 9.40
C ALA A 163 -15.10 11.89 10.06
N PHE A 164 -14.22 12.69 10.67
CA PHE A 164 -14.60 13.92 11.34
C PHE A 164 -14.10 15.13 10.56
N ILE A 165 -15.02 16.04 10.24
CA ILE A 165 -14.72 17.25 9.50
C ILE A 165 -14.70 18.44 10.46
N MET A 166 -13.52 19.01 10.68
CA MET A 166 -13.30 20.13 11.59
C MET A 166 -12.13 21.01 11.14
N ALA A 167 -11.97 22.17 11.78
CA ALA A 167 -10.86 23.09 11.52
C ALA A 167 -9.50 22.42 11.76
N LYS A 168 -8.55 22.68 10.85
CA LYS A 168 -7.21 22.08 10.87
C LYS A 168 -6.49 22.32 12.21
N GLN A 169 -6.60 23.53 12.77
CA GLN A 169 -5.95 23.88 14.03
C GLN A 169 -6.38 22.96 15.19
N TYR A 170 -7.65 22.56 15.21
CA TYR A 170 -8.19 21.64 16.22
C TYR A 170 -7.68 20.22 15.97
N ILE A 171 -7.75 19.73 14.73
CA ILE A 171 -7.28 18.37 14.40
C ILE A 171 -5.77 18.23 14.56
N ASP A 172 -4.97 19.23 14.18
CA ASP A 172 -3.51 19.23 14.38
C ASP A 172 -3.16 19.14 15.87
N PHE A 173 -3.93 19.81 16.74
CA PHE A 173 -3.75 19.71 18.19
C PHE A 173 -4.09 18.32 18.73
N GLU A 174 -5.23 17.74 18.35
CA GLU A 174 -5.65 16.40 18.79
C GLU A 174 -4.73 15.30 18.23
N THR A 175 -4.30 15.42 16.97
CA THR A 175 -3.40 14.44 16.31
C THR A 175 -1.97 14.51 16.84
N ALA A 176 -1.52 15.65 17.38
CA ALA A 176 -0.18 15.78 17.96
C ALA A 176 0.08 14.80 19.13
N GLY A 177 -0.96 14.45 19.89
CA GLY A 177 -0.87 13.45 20.97
C GLY A 177 -1.22 12.02 20.54
N HIS A 178 -1.79 11.83 19.35
CA HIS A 178 -2.46 10.59 18.96
C HIS A 178 -2.07 10.13 17.54
N CYS A 179 -1.08 9.24 17.44
CA CYS A 179 -0.58 8.69 16.17
C CYS A 179 -1.55 7.73 15.44
N ASN A 180 -2.71 7.43 16.01
CA ASN A 180 -3.72 6.56 15.39
C ASN A 180 -4.67 7.30 14.45
N LEU A 181 -4.58 8.63 14.42
CA LEU A 181 -5.41 9.49 13.60
C LEU A 181 -4.60 9.99 12.39
N VAL A 182 -5.25 10.08 11.24
CA VAL A 182 -4.63 10.61 10.02
C VAL A 182 -5.45 11.77 9.48
N LEU A 183 -4.79 12.91 9.27
CA LEU A 183 -5.37 14.05 8.58
C LEU A 183 -5.30 13.83 7.07
N LEU A 184 -6.44 13.98 6.39
CA LEU A 184 -6.47 13.98 4.93
C LEU A 184 -5.95 15.30 4.37
N ASN A 185 -5.16 15.23 3.31
CA ASN A 185 -4.56 16.40 2.66
C ASN A 185 -5.54 17.09 1.70
N GLU A 186 -6.74 17.40 2.20
CA GLU A 186 -7.79 18.09 1.48
C GLU A 186 -8.13 19.41 2.20
N HIS A 187 -8.24 20.50 1.45
CA HIS A 187 -8.53 21.82 2.00
C HIS A 187 -9.92 22.29 1.57
N LEU A 188 -10.87 22.29 2.52
CA LEU A 188 -12.26 22.68 2.30
C LEU A 188 -12.43 24.17 2.01
N ALA A 189 -11.83 25.00 2.85
CA ALA A 189 -11.90 26.46 2.78
C ALA A 189 -10.80 27.06 3.66
N ARG A 190 -10.36 28.28 3.31
CA ARG A 190 -9.53 29.09 4.21
C ARG A 190 -10.44 29.70 5.26
N ASN A 191 -10.37 29.17 6.48
CA ASN A 191 -11.05 29.75 7.63
C ASN A 191 -10.05 30.62 8.40
N GLU A 192 -10.42 31.87 8.63
CA GLU A 192 -9.66 32.82 9.45
C GLU A 192 -10.36 32.97 10.80
N VAL A 193 -9.57 33.06 11.87
CA VAL A 193 -10.07 33.28 13.22
C VAL A 193 -9.94 34.77 13.52
N ALA A 194 -11.04 35.39 13.95
CA ALA A 194 -11.09 36.82 14.26
C ALA A 194 -11.79 37.05 15.61
N PHE A 195 -11.49 38.19 16.24
CA PHE A 195 -12.18 38.64 17.44
C PHE A 195 -13.57 39.18 17.09
N ALA A 196 -14.61 38.60 17.67
CA ALA A 196 -15.98 39.09 17.55
C ALA A 196 -16.22 40.21 18.57
N LEU A 197 -16.72 41.35 18.09
CA LEU A 197 -17.06 42.52 18.90
C LEU A 197 -18.52 42.89 18.68
N ALA A 198 -19.14 43.51 19.69
CA ALA A 198 -20.50 44.04 19.56
C ALA A 198 -20.58 45.04 18.39
N ASN A 199 -21.74 45.09 17.74
CA ASN A 199 -21.96 45.99 16.63
C ASN A 199 -21.72 47.45 17.07
N ASN A 200 -20.98 48.22 16.27
CA ASN A 200 -20.52 49.59 16.58
C ASN A 200 -19.61 49.74 17.82
N SER A 201 -18.92 48.69 18.25
CA SER A 201 -17.94 48.79 19.33
C SER A 201 -16.76 49.70 18.94
N PRO A 202 -16.35 50.66 19.80
CA PRO A 202 -15.20 51.54 19.53
C PRO A 202 -13.87 50.77 19.48
N PHE A 203 -13.84 49.56 20.02
CA PHE A 203 -12.64 48.70 20.06
C PHE A 203 -12.31 48.04 18.72
N VAL A 204 -13.24 48.04 17.75
CA VAL A 204 -13.00 47.45 16.42
C VAL A 204 -11.79 48.11 15.74
N ARG A 205 -11.69 49.44 15.81
CA ARG A 205 -10.60 50.19 15.16
C ARG A 205 -9.24 49.97 15.85
N ILE A 206 -9.26 49.72 17.15
CA ILE A 206 -8.04 49.49 17.94
C ILE A 206 -7.52 48.08 17.65
N LEU A 207 -8.40 47.08 17.67
CA LEU A 207 -8.03 45.68 17.47
C LEU A 207 -7.75 45.32 16.00
N SER A 208 -8.34 46.03 15.04
CA SER A 208 -8.06 45.81 13.62
C SER A 208 -6.73 46.41 13.15
N ASN A 209 -6.15 47.36 13.90
CA ASN A 209 -4.91 48.06 13.56
C ASN A 209 -3.71 47.60 14.40
N ALA A 210 -3.92 46.65 15.31
CA ALA A 210 -2.86 46.01 16.11
C ALA A 210 -2.21 44.87 15.31
#